data_AF-A0ABD0QR78-F1
#
_entry.id   AF-A0ABD0QR78-F1
#
_cell.length_a   1.000
_cell.length_b   1.000
_cell.length_c   1.000
_cell.angle_alpha   90.00
_cell.angle_beta   90.00
_cell.angle_gamma   90.00
#
_symmetry.space_group_name_H-M   'P 1'
#
loop_
_entity.id
_entity.type
_entity.pdbx_description
1 polymer ?
#
loop_
_entity_poly.entity_id
_entity_poly.type
_entity_poly.pdbx_seq_one_letter_code
_entity_poly.pdbx_strand_id
1 'polypeptide(L)' 'FLVTPAVSFQKQPVTYSLLINPSSLFSIQPETGEISLTRTIDYESDQHRYLLLVRASENQDSLSSAAE' A
#
# COMPACT_ATOMS: atom_id res chain seq x y z
N PHE A 1 10.89 -5.75 -3.48
CA PHE A 1 9.80 -5.53 -2.50
C PHE A 1 9.87 -4.09 -2.05
N LEU A 2 8.75 -3.36 -2.15
CA LEU A 2 8.61 -2.00 -1.64
C LEU A 2 7.85 -2.09 -0.32
N VAL A 3 8.30 -1.37 0.71
CA VAL A 3 7.66 -1.34 2.02
C VAL A 3 7.30 0.10 2.34
N THR A 4 6.06 0.33 2.77
CA THR A 4 5.59 1.62 3.26
C THR A 4 5.43 1.57 4.78
N PRO A 5 6.49 1.82 5.57
CA PRO A 5 6.40 1.73 7.02
C PRO A 5 5.63 2.93 7.59
N ALA A 6 4.68 2.65 8.47
CA ALA A 6 4.01 3.61 9.33
C ALA A 6 4.18 3.19 10.79
N VAL A 7 4.41 4.18 11.66
CA VAL A 7 4.63 3.96 13.08
C VAL A 7 3.49 4.61 13.87
N SER A 8 2.82 3.81 14.69
CA SER A 8 1.88 4.30 15.69
C SER A 8 2.64 4.84 16.91
N PHE A 9 2.46 6.12 17.23
CA PHE A 9 2.97 6.69 18.49
C PHE A 9 2.23 6.15 19.73
N GLN A 10 1.01 5.65 19.53
CA GLN A 10 0.19 5.02 20.56
C GLN A 10 0.52 3.53 20.75
N LYS A 11 1.49 3.00 19.98
CA LYS A 11 1.86 1.56 19.91
C LYS A 11 0.66 0.66 19.59
N GLN A 12 -0.30 1.18 18.82
CA GLN A 12 -1.43 0.41 18.32
C GLN A 12 -1.06 -0.35 17.05
N PRO A 13 -1.76 -1.46 16.75
CA PRO A 13 -1.62 -2.14 15.47
C PRO A 13 -1.99 -1.20 14.32
N VAL A 14 -1.14 -1.16 13.30
CA VAL A 14 -1.35 -0.40 12.07
C VAL A 14 -1.72 -1.35 10.94
N THR A 15 -2.80 -1.03 10.24
CA THR A 15 -3.28 -1.78 9.09
C THR A 15 -3.05 -0.98 7.81
N TYR A 16 -2.49 -1.63 6.79
CA TYR A 16 -2.24 -1.02 5.48
C TYR A 16 -3.30 -1.43 4.45
N SER A 17 -3.65 -0.49 3.56
CA SER A 17 -4.61 -0.71 2.48
C SER A 17 -4.28 0.15 1.26
N LEU A 18 -4.63 -0.32 0.06
CA LEU A 18 -4.51 0.45 -1.18
C LEU A 18 -5.81 1.23 -1.42
N LEU A 19 -5.71 2.56 -1.46
CA LEU A 19 -6.79 3.46 -1.84
C LEU A 19 -6.87 3.65 -3.36
N ILE A 20 -5.70 3.71 -4.02
CA ILE A 20 -5.58 3.74 -5.48
C ILE A 20 -4.72 2.54 -5.89
N ASN A 21 -5.29 1.67 -6.72
CA ASN A 21 -4.65 0.47 -7.24
C ASN A 21 -5.02 0.27 -8.72
N PRO A 22 -4.25 0.87 -9.65
CA PRO A 22 -4.58 0.80 -11.07
C PRO A 22 -4.60 -0.66 -11.54
N SER A 23 -5.70 -1.03 -12.19
CA SER A 23 -5.93 -2.38 -12.71
C SER A 23 -5.81 -3.52 -11.69
N SER A 24 -5.86 -3.20 -10.39
CA SER A 24 -5.62 -4.17 -9.31
C SER A 24 -4.28 -4.92 -9.45
N LEU A 25 -3.27 -4.23 -10.00
CA LEU A 25 -1.96 -4.81 -10.32
C LEU A 25 -1.11 -5.06 -9.07
N PHE A 26 -1.42 -4.36 -7.98
CA PHE A 26 -0.66 -4.43 -6.73
C PHE A 26 -1.49 -5.09 -5.63
N SER A 27 -0.80 -5.81 -4.76
CA SER A 27 -1.32 -6.34 -3.50
C SER A 27 -0.51 -5.75 -2.35
N ILE A 28 -1.14 -5.52 -1.20
CA ILE A 28 -0.47 -5.06 0.01
C ILE A 28 -0.79 -6.01 1.17
N GLN A 29 0.24 -6.43 1.91
CA GLN A 29 0.06 -7.22 3.13
C GLN A 29 -0.40 -6.28 4.26
N PRO A 30 -1.61 -6.46 4.83
CA PRO A 30 -2.21 -5.49 5.75
C PRO A 30 -1.43 -5.28 7.06
N GLU A 31 -0.64 -6.25 7.51
CA GLU A 31 0.10 -6.15 8.78
C GLU A 31 1.53 -5.59 8.61
N THR A 32 2.13 -5.78 7.44
CA THR A 32 3.54 -5.42 7.20
C THR A 32 3.71 -4.25 6.23
N GLY A 33 2.70 -3.92 5.43
CA GLY A 33 2.79 -2.92 4.38
C GLY A 33 3.66 -3.36 3.19
N GLU A 34 3.94 -4.65 3.06
CA GLU A 34 4.68 -5.19 1.91
C GLU A 34 3.82 -5.13 0.65
N ILE A 35 4.33 -4.47 -0.40
CA ILE A 35 3.66 -4.35 -1.68
C ILE A 35 4.28 -5.33 -2.68
N SER A 36 3.40 -6.09 -3.35
CA SER A 36 3.74 -7.11 -4.34
C SER A 36 2.89 -6.96 -5.60
N LEU A 37 3.37 -7.51 -6.71
CA LEU A 37 2.60 -7.56 -7.96
C LEU A 37 1.66 -8.77 -7.97
N THR A 38 0.45 -8.59 -8.49
CA THR A 38 -0.52 -9.69 -8.71
C THR A 38 -0.24 -10.48 -9.98
N ARG A 39 0.51 -9.88 -10.92
CA ARG A 39 0.99 -10.50 -12.17
C ARG A 39 2.29 -9.85 -12.63
N THR A 40 3.01 -10.49 -13.54
CA THR A 40 4.17 -9.90 -14.21
C THR A 40 3.77 -8.72 -15.09
N ILE A 41 4.65 -7.72 -15.17
CA ILE A 41 4.50 -6.54 -16.02
C ILE A 41 5.54 -6.64 -17.14
N ASP A 42 5.14 -6.37 -18.36
CA ASP A 42 6.04 -6.24 -19.51
C ASP A 42 6.31 -4.76 -19.77
N TYR A 43 7.55 -4.30 -19.59
CA TYR A 43 7.86 -2.88 -19.71
C TYR A 43 7.58 -2.30 -21.10
N GLU A 44 7.70 -3.08 -22.18
CA GLU A 44 7.50 -2.57 -23.54
C GLU A 44 6.03 -2.49 -23.94
N SER A 45 5.19 -3.34 -23.35
CA SER A 45 3.77 -3.46 -23.68
C SER A 45 2.83 -2.81 -22.66
N ASP A 46 3.24 -2.74 -21.39
CA ASP A 46 2.45 -2.18 -20.30
C ASP A 46 2.82 -0.71 -19.98
N GLN A 47 2.06 -0.14 -19.05
CA GLN A 47 2.21 1.24 -18.64
C GLN A 47 3.53 1.45 -17.88
N HIS A 48 4.32 2.44 -18.28
CA HIS A 48 5.63 2.71 -17.65
C HIS A 48 5.55 3.34 -16.25
N ARG A 49 4.38 3.85 -15.84
CA ARG A 49 4.19 4.50 -14.53
C ARG A 49 2.84 4.11 -13.94
N TYR A 50 2.88 3.74 -12.67
CA TYR A 50 1.73 3.45 -11.85
C TYR A 50 1.76 4.37 -10.64
N LEU A 51 0.62 4.98 -10.35
CA LEU A 51 0.43 5.74 -9.12
C LEU A 51 -0.37 4.89 -8.15
N LEU A 52 0.16 4.71 -6.95
CA LEU A 52 -0.50 4.01 -5.86
C LEU A 52 -0.81 5.04 -4.78
N LEU A 53 -1.89 4.83 -4.05
CA LEU A 53 -2.15 5.59 -2.83
C LEU A 53 -2.32 4.58 -1.71
N VAL A 54 -1.42 4.63 -0.73
CA VAL A 54 -1.42 3.70 0.39
C VAL A 54 -1.95 4.41 1.62
N ARG A 55 -2.87 3.77 2.35
CA ARG A 55 -3.36 4.24 3.64
C ARG A 55 -2.88 3.30 4.74
N ALA A 56 -2.29 3.90 5.77
CA ALA A 56 -2.06 3.27 7.06
C ALA A 56 -3.11 3.78 8.08
N SER A 57 -3.75 2.89 8.83
CA SER A 57 -4.77 3.24 9.84
C SER A 57 -4.58 2.43 11.12
N GLU A 58 -4.80 3.06 12.28
CA GLU A 58 -4.81 2.40 13.59
C GLU A 58 -6.17 1.73 13.86
N ASN A 59 -6.20 0.77 14.80
CA ASN A 59 -7.38 -0.03 15.19
C ASN A 59 -8.43 0.82 15.96
N GLN A 60 -9.02 1.81 15.27
CA GLN A 60 -10.25 2.55 15.60
C GLN A 60 -10.57 3.67 14.56
N ASP A 61 -9.88 3.72 13.41
CA ASP A 61 -10.00 4.82 12.42
C ASP A 61 -9.69 6.21 13.01
N SER A 62 -9.10 6.27 14.20
CA SER A 62 -8.89 7.53 14.92
C SER A 62 -7.78 8.38 14.29
N LEU A 63 -6.80 7.73 13.64
CA LEU A 63 -5.71 8.37 12.91
C LEU A 63 -5.39 7.60 11.62
N SER A 64 -5.33 8.31 10.49
CA SER A 64 -4.91 7.74 9.21
C SER A 64 -3.93 8.67 8.48
N SER A 65 -3.03 8.09 7.70
CA SER A 65 -2.08 8.81 6.85
C SER A 65 -2.06 8.19 5.46
N ALA A 66 -1.88 9.01 4.43
CA ALA A 66 -1.82 8.58 3.03
C ALA A 66 -0.55 9.11 2.36
N ALA A 67 0.09 8.29 1.54
CA ALA A 67 1.29 8.63 0.78
C ALA A 67 1.19 8.11 -0.67
N GLU A 68 1.81 8.86 -1.59
CA GLU A 68 1.92 8.59 -3.04
C GLU A 68 3.25 7.94 -3.44
#